data_AF-A0A0P7UHY3-F1
#
_entry.id   AF-A0A0P7UHY3-F1
#
_cell.length_a   1.000
_cell.length_b   1.000
_cell.length_c   1.000
_cell.angle_alpha   90.00
_cell.angle_beta   90.00
_cell.angle_gamma   90.00
#
_symmetry.space_group_name_H-M   'P 1'
#
loop_
_entity.id
_entity.type
_entity.pdbx_description
1 polymer ?
#
loop_
_entity_poly.entity_id
_entity_poly.type
_entity_poly.pdbx_seq_one_letter_code
_entity_poly.pdbx_strand_id
1 'polypeptide(L)'
;MHSLAQEIKSFSKTNLRKQCTRVTTLSGKRIIETWKGSTVHVVEDPLPSGASCGYVPDNSWDLQVGVVRPYLLLASQDAAQDFGTLRKFKVSHILNVAYGVENAFPDLFIHKTLSILDLPDTVITSYFQECSQFIDQAKKEKGVVLVHCNAGVSRSAAVVIGYLMCREGLTFDDAFTLVKKARPVICPNPGFLEQLKGYRPQGDPQLNGVVHP
;
A
#
# COMPACT_ATOMS: atom_id res chain seq x y z
N MET A 1 -18.58 -41.68 -22.53
CA MET A 1 -18.29 -40.40 -21.84
C MET A 1 -19.49 -39.50 -22.04
N HIS A 2 -20.23 -39.17 -20.98
CA HIS A 2 -21.29 -38.16 -21.08
C HIS A 2 -20.65 -36.79 -21.33
N SER A 3 -21.28 -35.96 -22.15
CA SER A 3 -20.78 -34.60 -22.31
C SER A 3 -21.11 -33.78 -21.06
N LEU A 4 -20.22 -32.86 -20.68
CA LEU A 4 -20.45 -31.94 -19.56
C LEU A 4 -21.81 -31.24 -19.64
N ALA A 5 -22.28 -30.93 -20.85
CA ALA A 5 -23.59 -30.32 -21.08
C ALA A 5 -24.77 -31.26 -20.76
N GLN A 6 -24.62 -32.57 -20.94
CA GLN A 6 -25.63 -33.56 -20.55
C GLN A 6 -25.66 -33.75 -19.04
N GLU A 7 -24.50 -33.75 -18.39
CA GLU A 7 -24.39 -33.83 -16.93
C GLU A 7 -25.03 -32.61 -16.25
N ILE A 8 -24.81 -31.40 -16.77
CA ILE A 8 -25.44 -30.18 -16.23
C ILE A 8 -26.98 -30.23 -16.38
N LYS A 9 -27.49 -30.76 -17.50
CA LYS A 9 -28.94 -30.87 -17.75
C LYS A 9 -29.63 -31.94 -16.90
N SER A 10 -28.95 -33.04 -16.60
CA SER A 10 -29.47 -34.13 -15.76
C SER A 10 -29.24 -33.90 -14.26
N PHE A 11 -28.40 -32.93 -13.90
CA PHE A 11 -28.07 -32.63 -12.51
C PHE A 11 -29.28 -32.07 -11.74
N SER A 12 -29.71 -32.80 -10.72
CA SER A 12 -30.77 -32.32 -9.84
C SER A 12 -30.26 -31.22 -8.91
N LYS A 13 -30.91 -30.05 -8.96
CA LYS A 13 -30.64 -28.93 -8.03
C LYS A 13 -30.83 -29.31 -6.56
N THR A 14 -31.56 -30.39 -6.25
CA THR A 14 -31.72 -30.91 -4.89
C THR A 14 -30.44 -31.51 -4.30
N ASN A 15 -29.47 -31.87 -5.15
CA ASN A 15 -28.19 -32.45 -4.75
C ASN A 15 -27.12 -31.38 -4.49
N LEU A 16 -27.44 -30.09 -4.69
CA LEU A 16 -26.55 -29.00 -4.33
C LEU A 16 -26.40 -28.92 -2.81
N ARG A 17 -25.16 -28.70 -2.35
CA ARG A 17 -24.93 -28.32 -0.96
C ARG A 17 -25.74 -27.07 -0.67
N LYS A 18 -26.49 -27.08 0.43
CA LYS A 18 -27.19 -25.89 0.91
C LYS A 18 -26.13 -24.82 1.20
N GLN A 19 -26.15 -23.74 0.43
CA GLN A 19 -25.26 -22.62 0.60
C GLN A 19 -25.98 -21.49 1.33
N CYS A 20 -25.24 -20.88 2.25
CA CYS A 20 -25.62 -19.72 3.01
C CYS A 20 -24.61 -18.63 2.69
N THR A 21 -25.05 -17.56 2.04
CA THR A 21 -24.18 -16.47 1.62
C THR A 21 -24.47 -15.26 2.49
N ARG A 22 -23.43 -14.77 3.18
CA ARG A 22 -23.51 -13.51 3.90
C ARG A 22 -23.17 -12.36 2.97
N VAL A 23 -24.14 -11.50 2.69
CA VAL A 23 -24.00 -10.33 1.82
C VAL A 23 -23.96 -9.08 2.68
N THR A 24 -22.94 -8.24 2.49
CA THR A 24 -22.88 -6.89 3.06
C THR A 24 -23.24 -5.90 1.96
N THR A 25 -24.34 -5.18 2.15
CA THR A 25 -24.79 -4.15 1.20
C THR A 25 -23.89 -2.90 1.26
N LEU A 26 -24.01 -2.02 0.27
CA LEU A 26 -23.34 -0.71 0.25
C LEU A 26 -23.70 0.17 1.47
N SER A 27 -24.87 -0.07 2.07
CA SER A 27 -25.30 0.61 3.30
C SER A 27 -24.68 0.06 4.59
N GLY A 28 -23.89 -1.02 4.50
CA GLY A 28 -23.36 -1.74 5.65
C GLY A 28 -24.33 -2.76 6.26
N LYS A 29 -25.60 -2.81 5.81
CA LYS A 29 -26.56 -3.84 6.21
C LYS A 29 -26.06 -5.23 5.80
N ARG A 30 -26.03 -6.17 6.75
CA ARG A 30 -25.69 -7.58 6.52
C ARG A 30 -26.96 -8.40 6.38
N ILE A 31 -27.02 -9.19 5.33
CA ILE A 31 -28.10 -10.15 5.10
C ILE A 31 -27.51 -11.54 4.88
N ILE A 32 -28.21 -12.55 5.37
CA ILE A 32 -27.90 -13.94 5.12
C ILE A 32 -28.91 -14.45 4.09
N GLU A 33 -28.40 -14.78 2.90
CA GLU A 33 -29.17 -15.41 1.83
C GLU A 33 -29.05 -16.92 1.95
N THR A 34 -30.17 -17.60 2.21
CA THR A 34 -30.25 -19.06 2.21
C THR A 34 -31.12 -19.52 1.06
N TRP A 35 -30.51 -20.25 0.12
CA TRP A 35 -31.23 -20.82 -1.02
C TRP A 35 -31.95 -22.11 -0.62
N LYS A 36 -33.29 -22.13 -0.75
CA LYS A 36 -34.12 -23.33 -0.61
C LYS A 36 -34.80 -23.62 -1.96
N GLY A 37 -34.14 -24.40 -2.81
CA GLY A 37 -34.64 -24.70 -4.15
C GLY A 37 -34.60 -23.46 -5.04
N SER A 38 -35.77 -23.04 -5.56
CA SER A 38 -35.94 -21.82 -6.36
C SER A 38 -36.21 -20.56 -5.53
N THR A 39 -36.34 -20.68 -4.21
CA THR A 39 -36.72 -19.58 -3.32
C THR A 39 -35.52 -19.13 -2.49
N VAL A 40 -35.26 -17.83 -2.46
CA VAL A 40 -34.25 -17.21 -1.60
C VAL A 40 -34.94 -16.75 -0.32
N HIS A 41 -34.46 -17.23 0.83
CA HIS A 41 -34.80 -16.64 2.12
C HIS A 41 -33.70 -15.68 2.53
N VAL A 42 -34.07 -14.42 2.75
CA VAL A 42 -33.18 -13.37 3.21
C VAL A 42 -33.51 -13.08 4.66
N VAL A 43 -32.54 -13.27 5.55
CA VAL A 43 -32.67 -12.92 6.97
C VAL A 43 -31.67 -11.81 7.27
N GLU A 44 -32.12 -10.78 7.99
CA GLU A 44 -31.24 -9.74 8.48
C GLU A 44 -30.32 -10.32 9.56
N ASP A 45 -29.01 -10.19 9.36
CA ASP A 45 -27.99 -10.68 10.28
C ASP A 45 -27.79 -9.62 11.37
N PRO A 46 -28.29 -9.83 12.61
CA PRO A 46 -28.23 -8.82 13.64
C PRO A 46 -26.77 -8.48 13.92
N LEU A 47 -26.42 -7.20 13.80
CA LEU A 47 -25.08 -6.71 14.10
C LEU A 47 -24.67 -7.17 15.51
N PRO A 48 -23.51 -7.81 15.69
CA PRO A 48 -22.88 -7.82 17.00
C PRO A 48 -22.58 -6.36 17.36
N SER A 49 -23.07 -5.91 18.52
CA SER A 49 -22.82 -4.57 19.05
C SER A 49 -21.32 -4.29 19.04
N GLY A 50 -20.85 -3.48 18.08
CA GLY A 50 -19.46 -3.02 17.99
C GLY A 50 -18.69 -3.29 16.70
N ALA A 51 -19.28 -3.86 15.63
CA ALA A 51 -18.55 -4.07 14.38
C ALA A 51 -19.31 -3.60 13.13
N SER A 52 -19.32 -2.29 12.90
CA SER A 52 -19.56 -1.73 11.57
C SER A 52 -18.22 -1.66 10.82
N CYS A 53 -18.01 -2.52 9.82
CA CYS A 53 -16.94 -2.32 8.84
C CYS A 53 -17.54 -2.36 7.43
N GLY A 54 -18.28 -1.32 7.08
CA GLY A 54 -18.30 -0.85 5.69
C GLY A 54 -17.11 0.09 5.48
N TYR A 55 -16.54 0.11 4.28
CA TYR A 55 -15.58 1.16 3.91
C TYR A 55 -16.36 2.46 3.75
N VAL A 56 -16.25 3.36 4.74
CA VAL A 56 -16.74 4.73 4.62
C VAL A 56 -15.57 5.54 4.06
N PRO A 57 -15.69 6.11 2.85
CA PRO A 57 -14.67 7.02 2.33
C PRO A 57 -14.53 8.20 3.29
N ASP A 58 -13.34 8.36 3.86
CA ASP A 58 -12.98 9.59 4.56
C ASP A 58 -12.60 10.62 3.51
N ASN A 59 -13.41 11.67 3.37
CA ASN A 59 -13.17 12.75 2.42
C ASN A 59 -12.29 13.86 3.02
N SER A 60 -11.79 13.68 4.24
CA SER A 60 -10.83 14.61 4.83
C SER A 60 -9.46 14.45 4.16
N TRP A 61 -8.80 15.59 3.97
CA TRP A 61 -7.47 15.62 3.36
C TRP A 61 -6.45 15.10 4.35
N ASP A 62 -5.65 14.11 3.96
CA ASP A 62 -4.56 13.61 4.78
C ASP A 62 -3.26 14.36 4.49
N LEU A 63 -3.09 15.52 5.13
CA LEU A 63 -1.87 16.33 5.04
C LEU A 63 -0.76 15.87 6.00
N GLN A 64 -0.89 14.71 6.67
CA GLN A 64 0.12 14.26 7.62
C GLN A 64 1.38 13.74 6.91
N VAL A 65 2.53 14.33 7.23
CA VAL A 65 3.82 13.93 6.70
C VAL A 65 4.61 13.18 7.77
N GLY A 66 5.00 11.95 7.46
CA GLY A 66 5.92 11.18 8.28
C GLY A 66 7.37 11.55 7.97
N VAL A 67 8.09 12.07 8.96
CA VAL A 67 9.53 12.39 8.84
C VAL A 67 10.34 11.17 9.26
N VAL A 68 10.86 10.42 8.28
CA VAL A 68 11.62 9.18 8.52
C VAL A 68 13.10 9.50 8.74
N ARG A 69 13.63 10.43 7.93
CA ARG A 69 14.93 11.09 8.10
C ARG A 69 14.77 12.57 7.78
N PRO A 70 15.72 13.45 8.16
CA PRO A 70 15.65 14.86 7.79
C PRO A 70 15.51 15.11 6.27
N TYR A 71 15.98 14.18 5.44
CA TYR A 71 15.93 14.24 3.97
C TYR A 71 14.89 13.30 3.34
N LEU A 72 14.19 12.48 4.12
CA LEU A 72 13.30 11.43 3.63
C LEU A 72 11.95 11.48 4.35
N LEU A 73 10.93 11.84 3.60
CA LEU A 73 9.55 12.02 4.06
C LEU A 73 8.63 10.99 3.39
N LEU A 74 7.54 10.65 4.09
CA LEU A 74 6.51 9.73 3.64
C LEU A 74 5.12 10.37 3.82
N ALA A 75 4.30 10.40 2.78
CA ALA A 75 2.92 10.90 2.89
C ALA A 75 1.96 10.31 1.85
N SER A 76 0.70 10.78 1.88
CA SER A 76 -0.35 10.55 0.88
C SER A 76 -0.17 11.48 -0.34
N GLN A 77 -1.01 11.28 -1.36
CA GLN A 77 -1.10 12.21 -2.49
C GLN A 77 -1.57 13.61 -2.07
N ASP A 78 -2.43 13.71 -1.05
CA ASP A 78 -3.02 14.99 -0.63
C ASP A 78 -1.92 15.94 -0.15
N ALA A 79 -0.96 15.42 0.63
CA ALA A 79 0.22 16.16 1.06
C ALA A 79 1.16 16.51 -0.11
N ALA A 80 1.23 15.66 -1.14
CA ALA A 80 2.02 15.93 -2.35
C ALA A 80 1.36 16.95 -3.28
N GLN A 81 0.04 17.16 -3.17
CA GLN A 81 -0.72 18.15 -3.93
C GLN A 81 -0.88 19.48 -3.18
N ASP A 82 -0.49 19.55 -1.90
CA ASP A 82 -0.54 20.78 -1.10
C ASP A 82 0.80 21.52 -1.08
N PHE A 83 0.87 22.63 -1.82
CA PHE A 83 2.08 23.47 -1.89
C PHE A 83 2.53 24.00 -0.51
N GLY A 84 1.58 24.29 0.38
CA GLY A 84 1.87 24.77 1.73
C GLY A 84 2.67 23.75 2.54
N THR A 85 2.24 22.49 2.50
CA THR A 85 2.91 21.35 3.11
C THR A 85 4.27 21.11 2.49
N LEU A 86 4.38 21.04 1.16
CA LEU A 86 5.67 20.87 0.47
C LEU A 86 6.68 21.96 0.86
N ARG A 87 6.25 23.22 0.90
CA ARG A 87 7.09 24.35 1.30
C ARG A 87 7.48 24.28 2.78
N LYS A 88 6.54 23.94 3.67
CA LYS A 88 6.79 23.79 5.12
C LYS A 88 7.91 22.79 5.40
N PHE A 89 7.91 21.67 4.67
CA PHE A 89 8.92 20.61 4.80
C PHE A 89 10.15 20.81 3.90
N LYS A 90 10.21 21.92 3.15
CA LYS A 90 11.31 22.26 2.23
C LYS A 90 11.59 21.14 1.22
N VAL A 91 10.52 20.50 0.72
CA VAL A 91 10.61 19.46 -0.29
C VAL A 91 11.25 20.03 -1.55
N SER A 92 12.22 19.32 -2.12
CA SER A 92 12.81 19.64 -3.42
C SER A 92 12.59 18.53 -4.45
N HIS A 93 12.38 17.30 -3.98
CA HIS A 93 12.21 16.11 -4.80
C HIS A 93 10.94 15.37 -4.40
N ILE A 94 10.20 14.86 -5.39
CA ILE A 94 8.98 14.09 -5.18
C ILE A 94 9.09 12.75 -5.92
N LEU A 95 9.03 11.66 -5.16
CA LEU A 95 8.96 10.30 -5.67
C LEU A 95 7.52 9.80 -5.57
N ASN A 96 6.82 9.83 -6.71
CA ASN A 96 5.45 9.35 -6.84
C ASN A 96 5.48 7.86 -7.21
N VAL A 97 5.08 6.98 -6.29
CA VAL A 97 4.97 5.53 -6.54
C VAL A 97 3.52 5.05 -6.66
N ALA A 98 2.58 5.97 -6.94
CA ALA A 98 1.19 5.63 -7.17
C ALA A 98 0.89 5.28 -8.63
N TYR A 99 -0.13 4.43 -8.79
CA TYR A 99 -0.81 4.23 -10.06
C TYR A 99 -1.91 5.29 -10.22
N GLY A 100 -1.95 5.96 -11.38
CA GLY A 100 -3.05 6.87 -11.75
C GLY A 100 -3.08 8.21 -11.00
N VAL A 101 -1.97 8.63 -10.39
CA VAL A 101 -1.85 9.93 -9.71
C VAL A 101 -0.87 10.80 -10.47
N GLU A 102 -1.33 11.97 -10.91
CA GLU A 102 -0.51 12.96 -11.59
C GLU A 102 0.32 13.80 -10.60
N ASN A 103 1.48 14.26 -11.04
CA ASN A 103 2.35 15.11 -10.23
C ASN A 103 1.81 16.55 -10.20
N ALA A 104 1.69 17.12 -9.00
CA ALA A 104 1.41 18.54 -8.85
C ALA A 104 2.70 19.37 -8.97
N PHE A 105 2.56 20.60 -9.46
CA PHE A 105 3.66 21.58 -9.57
C PHE A 105 4.91 21.04 -10.31
N PRO A 106 4.77 20.49 -11.53
CA PRO A 106 5.86 19.83 -12.24
C PRO A 106 7.08 20.72 -12.48
N ASP A 107 6.89 22.04 -12.56
CA ASP A 107 7.96 23.02 -12.81
C ASP A 107 8.68 23.48 -11.53
N LEU A 108 8.20 23.11 -10.34
CA LEU A 108 8.73 23.58 -9.05
C LEU A 108 9.54 22.51 -8.30
N PHE A 109 9.32 21.23 -8.59
CA PHE A 109 9.99 20.12 -7.92
C PHE A 109 10.57 19.13 -8.92
N ILE A 110 11.66 18.47 -8.52
CA ILE A 110 12.23 17.39 -9.31
C ILE A 110 11.41 16.13 -9.05
N HIS A 111 10.80 15.60 -10.11
CA HIS A 111 9.88 14.48 -10.00
C HIS A 111 10.49 13.19 -10.53
N LYS A 112 10.12 12.08 -9.89
CA LYS A 112 10.19 10.75 -10.47
C LYS A 112 8.89 10.02 -10.20
N THR A 113 8.32 9.42 -11.25
CA THR A 113 7.06 8.66 -11.16
C THR A 113 7.32 7.22 -11.54
N LEU A 114 6.90 6.29 -10.68
CA LEU A 114 6.91 4.86 -10.91
C LEU A 114 5.50 4.33 -10.65
N SER A 115 4.83 3.88 -11.71
CA SER A 115 3.43 3.46 -11.62
C SER A 115 3.32 2.06 -11.01
N ILE A 116 3.26 1.97 -9.67
CA ILE A 116 3.18 0.71 -8.93
C ILE A 116 1.72 0.43 -8.51
N LEU A 117 1.23 -0.76 -8.85
CA LEU A 117 -0.06 -1.27 -8.40
C LEU A 117 0.02 -1.72 -6.93
N ASP A 118 -1.05 -1.49 -6.16
CA ASP A 118 -1.12 -1.89 -4.75
C ASP A 118 -1.69 -3.31 -4.59
N LEU A 119 -1.11 -4.26 -5.31
CA LEU A 119 -1.57 -5.65 -5.31
C LEU A 119 -0.50 -6.53 -4.65
N PRO A 120 -0.88 -7.54 -3.84
CA PRO A 120 0.06 -8.48 -3.23
C PRO A 120 1.03 -9.13 -4.23
N ASP A 121 0.55 -9.40 -5.45
CA ASP A 121 1.33 -10.06 -6.51
C ASP A 121 2.28 -9.11 -7.26
N THR A 122 2.23 -7.79 -6.98
CA THR A 122 3.15 -6.84 -7.60
C THR A 122 4.56 -7.02 -7.02
N VAL A 123 5.55 -7.26 -7.87
CA VAL A 123 6.96 -7.44 -7.46
C VAL A 123 7.59 -6.09 -7.12
N ILE A 124 7.29 -5.55 -5.93
CA ILE A 124 7.71 -4.20 -5.52
C ILE A 124 9.23 -4.08 -5.34
N THR A 125 9.90 -5.18 -5.00
CA THR A 125 11.37 -5.22 -4.79
C THR A 125 12.15 -4.88 -6.05
N SER A 126 11.58 -5.10 -7.24
CA SER A 126 12.19 -4.73 -8.52
C SER A 126 12.37 -3.21 -8.70
N TYR A 127 11.60 -2.40 -7.98
CA TYR A 127 11.67 -0.93 -8.05
C TYR A 127 12.63 -0.33 -7.02
N PHE A 128 13.10 -1.10 -6.03
CA PHE A 128 13.86 -0.56 -4.90
C PHE A 128 15.17 0.10 -5.32
N GLN A 129 15.88 -0.48 -6.30
CA GLN A 129 17.13 0.12 -6.79
C GLN A 129 16.88 1.50 -7.41
N GLU A 130 15.86 1.60 -8.27
CA GLU A 130 15.54 2.83 -8.98
C GLU A 130 15.01 3.93 -8.03
N CYS A 131 14.15 3.55 -7.07
CA CYS A 131 13.70 4.44 -6.00
C CYS A 131 14.88 4.92 -5.14
N SER A 132 15.77 4.00 -4.76
CA SER A 132 16.91 4.33 -3.89
C SER A 132 17.87 5.30 -4.56
N GLN A 133 18.16 5.10 -5.85
CA GLN A 133 19.00 6.02 -6.62
C GLN A 133 18.44 7.45 -6.62
N PHE A 134 17.13 7.61 -6.78
CA PHE A 134 16.49 8.92 -6.74
C PHE A 134 16.59 9.56 -5.35
N ILE A 135 16.36 8.78 -4.29
CA ILE A 135 16.49 9.27 -2.91
C ILE A 135 17.94 9.66 -2.59
N ASP A 136 18.90 8.85 -3.03
CA ASP A 136 20.33 9.09 -2.83
C ASP A 136 20.80 10.34 -3.57
N GLN A 137 20.29 10.58 -4.79
CA GLN A 137 20.61 11.77 -5.56
C GLN A 137 20.16 13.03 -4.83
N ALA A 138 18.90 13.07 -4.41
CA ALA A 138 18.36 14.19 -3.64
C ALA A 138 19.13 14.41 -2.33
N LYS A 139 19.50 13.34 -1.63
CA LYS A 139 20.33 13.41 -0.42
C LYS A 139 21.69 14.03 -0.70
N LYS A 140 22.37 13.65 -1.79
CA LYS A 140 23.66 14.22 -2.22
C LYS A 140 23.55 15.72 -2.54
N GLU A 141 22.44 16.13 -3.13
CA GLU A 141 22.11 17.53 -3.41
C GLU A 141 21.67 18.33 -2.18
N LYS A 142 21.68 17.71 -0.99
CA LYS A 142 21.17 18.29 0.28
C LYS A 142 19.69 18.70 0.18
N GLY A 143 18.94 18.01 -0.68
CA GLY A 143 17.51 18.14 -0.85
C GLY A 143 16.70 17.31 0.15
N VAL A 144 15.38 17.48 0.08
CA VAL A 144 14.41 16.72 0.87
C VAL A 144 13.45 16.03 -0.09
N VAL A 145 13.32 14.71 0.07
CA VAL A 145 12.48 13.85 -0.77
C VAL A 145 11.17 13.56 -0.07
N LEU A 146 10.06 13.80 -0.76
CA LEU A 146 8.76 13.25 -0.39
C LEU A 146 8.46 11.99 -1.22
N VAL A 147 8.36 10.84 -0.56
CA VAL A 147 7.88 9.60 -1.18
C VAL A 147 6.39 9.47 -0.88
N HIS A 148 5.55 9.37 -1.92
CA HIS A 148 4.11 9.22 -1.74
C HIS A 148 3.51 8.17 -2.67
N CYS A 149 2.34 7.68 -2.29
CA CYS A 149 1.44 6.94 -3.18
C CYS A 149 0.04 7.60 -3.11
N ASN A 150 -1.06 6.86 -3.27
CA ASN A 150 -2.39 7.42 -3.07
C ASN A 150 -2.61 7.77 -1.59
N ALA A 151 -2.64 6.77 -0.70
CA ALA A 151 -2.95 6.97 0.72
C ALA A 151 -1.71 7.14 1.61
N GLY A 152 -0.50 6.92 1.09
CA GLY A 152 0.71 6.93 1.94
C GLY A 152 0.74 5.80 2.97
N VAL A 153 0.09 4.67 2.67
CA VAL A 153 -0.12 3.54 3.60
C VAL A 153 0.71 2.33 3.20
N SER A 154 0.67 1.92 1.92
CA SER A 154 1.23 0.65 1.46
C SER A 154 2.45 0.80 0.55
N ARG A 155 2.28 1.15 -0.74
CA ARG A 155 3.38 1.26 -1.73
C ARG A 155 4.54 2.16 -1.29
N SER A 156 4.26 3.41 -0.95
CA SER A 156 5.30 4.36 -0.53
C SER A 156 5.98 3.95 0.77
N ALA A 157 5.22 3.39 1.73
CA ALA A 157 5.78 2.85 2.96
C ALA A 157 6.73 1.67 2.67
N ALA A 158 6.33 0.74 1.80
CA ALA A 158 7.16 -0.38 1.40
C ALA A 158 8.46 0.06 0.71
N VAL A 159 8.40 1.06 -0.18
CA VAL A 159 9.59 1.65 -0.82
C VAL A 159 10.51 2.29 0.20
N VAL A 160 9.98 3.05 1.16
CA VAL A 160 10.80 3.68 2.21
C VAL A 160 11.44 2.65 3.14
N ILE A 161 10.70 1.60 3.52
CA ILE A 161 11.27 0.47 4.30
C ILE A 161 12.39 -0.20 3.50
N GLY A 162 12.14 -0.53 2.23
CA GLY A 162 13.14 -1.12 1.34
C GLY A 162 14.39 -0.25 1.21
N TYR A 163 14.23 1.07 1.08
CA TYR A 163 15.35 2.02 1.06
C TYR A 163 16.21 1.94 2.32
N LEU A 164 15.59 1.96 3.50
CA LEU A 164 16.31 1.88 4.77
C LEU A 164 17.06 0.55 4.92
N MET A 165 16.44 -0.56 4.49
CA MET A 165 17.10 -1.86 4.46
C MET A 165 18.30 -1.87 3.50
N CYS A 166 18.14 -1.29 2.30
CA CYS A 166 19.19 -1.22 1.29
C CYS A 166 20.37 -0.31 1.65
N ARG A 167 20.10 0.91 2.12
CA ARG A 167 21.10 1.97 2.25
C ARG A 167 21.63 2.16 3.65
N GLU A 168 20.84 1.77 4.64
CA GLU A 168 21.22 1.92 6.05
C GLU A 168 21.45 0.55 6.71
N GLY A 169 21.27 -0.56 5.98
CA GLY A 169 21.53 -1.91 6.47
C GLY A 169 20.59 -2.34 7.60
N LEU A 170 19.44 -1.67 7.75
CA LEU A 170 18.47 -2.01 8.80
C LEU A 170 17.82 -3.37 8.53
N THR A 171 17.50 -4.08 9.60
CA THR A 171 16.61 -5.24 9.51
C THR A 171 15.22 -4.79 9.08
N PHE A 172 14.42 -5.72 8.55
CA PHE A 172 13.03 -5.43 8.22
C PHE A 172 12.26 -4.86 9.42
N ASP A 173 12.40 -5.48 10.61
CA ASP A 173 11.65 -5.09 11.80
C ASP A 173 12.05 -3.69 12.29
N ASP A 174 13.34 -3.36 12.25
CA ASP A 174 13.84 -2.03 12.62
C ASP A 174 13.35 -0.96 11.64
N ALA A 175 13.49 -1.21 10.33
CA ALA A 175 13.03 -0.30 9.28
C ALA A 175 11.52 -0.09 9.36
N PHE A 176 10.74 -1.17 9.48
CA PHE A 176 9.29 -1.12 9.62
C PHE A 176 8.89 -0.31 10.85
N THR A 177 9.48 -0.60 12.02
CA THR A 177 9.19 0.10 13.28
C THR A 177 9.49 1.59 13.16
N LEU A 178 10.60 1.95 12.51
CA LEU A 178 11.00 3.33 12.32
C LEU A 178 9.98 4.09 11.46
N VAL A 179 9.59 3.52 10.32
CA VAL A 179 8.61 4.15 9.43
C VAL A 179 7.22 4.20 10.09
N LYS A 180 6.85 3.17 10.86
CA LYS A 180 5.59 3.12 11.63
C LYS A 180 5.53 4.20 12.70
N LYS A 181 6.65 4.49 13.37
CA LYS A 181 6.74 5.61 14.31
C LYS A 181 6.59 6.96 13.63
N ALA A 182 7.20 7.13 12.44
CA ALA A 182 7.11 8.37 11.67
C ALA A 182 5.68 8.60 11.10
N ARG A 183 5.00 7.54 10.67
CA ARG A 183 3.63 7.60 10.15
C ARG A 183 2.82 6.38 10.65
N PRO A 184 2.03 6.53 11.74
CA PRO A 184 1.34 5.41 12.38
C PRO A 184 0.36 4.65 11.49
N VAL A 185 -0.15 5.26 10.41
CA VAL A 185 -1.12 4.64 9.52
C VAL A 185 -0.51 3.65 8.52
N ILE A 186 0.82 3.54 8.41
CA ILE A 186 1.41 2.62 7.42
C ILE A 186 0.94 1.18 7.64
N CYS A 187 0.65 0.52 6.54
CA CYS A 187 0.24 -0.87 6.49
C CYS A 187 0.48 -1.38 5.06
N PRO A 188 1.73 -1.70 4.68
CA PRO A 188 2.01 -2.41 3.44
C PRO A 188 1.11 -3.62 3.28
N ASN A 189 0.63 -3.87 2.06
CA ASN A 189 -0.17 -5.04 1.79
C ASN A 189 0.62 -6.34 2.12
N PRO A 190 -0.07 -7.48 2.38
CA PRO A 190 0.59 -8.70 2.82
C PRO A 190 1.71 -9.20 1.88
N GLY A 191 1.50 -9.12 0.56
CA GLY A 191 2.51 -9.53 -0.42
C GLY A 191 3.77 -8.66 -0.38
N PHE A 192 3.62 -7.35 -0.15
CA PHE A 192 4.77 -6.46 0.07
C PHE A 192 5.51 -6.77 1.37
N LEU A 193 4.79 -7.10 2.45
CA LEU A 193 5.41 -7.50 3.71
C LEU A 193 6.23 -8.80 3.55
N GLU A 194 5.70 -9.79 2.84
CA GLU A 194 6.42 -11.03 2.54
C GLU A 194 7.68 -10.77 1.71
N GLN A 195 7.53 -9.97 0.64
CA GLN A 195 8.66 -9.58 -0.20
C GLN A 195 9.74 -8.82 0.60
N LEU A 196 9.36 -7.88 1.47
CA LEU A 196 10.28 -7.14 2.33
C LEU A 196 11.02 -8.04 3.33
N LYS A 197 10.32 -8.97 3.99
CA LYS A 197 10.94 -9.93 4.93
C LYS A 197 11.92 -10.87 4.23
N GLY A 198 11.59 -11.29 3.01
CA GLY A 198 12.46 -12.12 2.17
C GLY A 198 13.54 -11.33 1.44
N TYR A 199 13.47 -9.99 1.44
CA TYR A 199 14.38 -9.15 0.69
C TYR A 199 15.78 -9.18 1.32
N ARG A 200 16.76 -9.49 0.48
CA ARG A 200 18.19 -9.42 0.80
C ARG A 200 18.77 -8.30 -0.04
N PRO A 201 19.05 -7.12 0.55
CA PRO A 201 19.71 -6.07 -0.18
C PRO A 201 21.05 -6.58 -0.70
N GLN A 202 21.28 -6.46 -2.00
CA GLN A 202 22.62 -6.64 -2.53
C GLN A 202 23.44 -5.45 -2.01
N GLY A 203 24.35 -5.72 -1.08
CA GLY A 203 25.17 -4.69 -0.44
C GLY A 203 25.84 -3.83 -1.51
N ASP A 204 25.78 -2.51 -1.32
CA ASP A 204 26.54 -1.59 -2.15
C ASP A 204 28.03 -1.87 -1.93
N PRO A 205 28.82 -2.27 -2.96
CA PRO A 205 30.24 -2.59 -2.79
C PRO A 205 31.07 -1.45 -2.19
N GLN A 206 30.51 -0.22 -2.14
CA GLN A 206 31.21 0.98 -1.70
C GLN A 206 31.11 1.26 -0.19
N LEU A 207 30.35 0.47 0.60
CA LEU A 207 30.17 0.71 2.05
C LEU A 207 30.98 -0.23 2.97
N ASN A 208 31.76 -1.17 2.42
CA ASN A 208 32.63 -2.07 3.20
C ASN A 208 33.92 -1.39 3.73
N GLY A 209 34.00 -0.07 3.78
CA GLY A 209 35.22 0.69 4.07
C GLY A 209 35.23 1.45 5.40
N VAL A 210 34.15 1.48 6.18
CA VAL A 210 34.12 2.28 7.41
C VAL A 210 33.73 1.41 8.60
N VAL A 211 34.71 0.67 9.11
CA VAL A 211 34.72 0.24 10.50
C VAL A 211 35.02 1.49 11.32
N HIS A 212 34.00 2.07 11.94
CA HIS A 212 34.25 3.08 12.96
C HIS A 212 34.77 2.41 14.24
N PRO A 213 35.78 3.03 14.90
CA PRO A 213 36.49 2.46 16.06
C PRO A 213 35.64 2.39 17.33
#